data_AF-A0A8S4S4X2-F1
#
_entry.id   AF-A0A8S4S4X2-F1
#
_cell.length_a   1.000
_cell.length_b   1.000
_cell.length_c   1.000
_cell.angle_alpha   90.00
_cell.angle_beta   90.00
_cell.angle_gamma   90.00
#
_symmetry.space_group_name_H-M   'P 1'
#
loop_
_entity.id
_entity.type
_entity.pdbx_description
1 polymer ?
#
loop_
_entity_poly.entity_id
_entity_poly.type
_entity_poly.pdbx_seq_one_letter_code
_entity_poly.pdbx_strand_id
1 'polypeptide(L)'
;MKNTDAERFNPCLKEQEKSYQCLNRNGFNQEKCEAYFDNYNTCKKFWGKVTKDRRVRGIVPYLPNVEEREKIKAEYIQKMGGKS
;
A
#
# COMPACT_ATOMS: atom_id res chain seq x y z
N MET A 1 15.88 10.03 12.16
CA MET A 1 15.14 10.98 11.31
C MET A 1 14.01 10.21 10.62
N LYS A 2 12.76 10.65 10.73
CA LYS A 2 11.67 10.05 9.93
C LYS A 2 11.89 10.45 8.47
N ASN A 3 11.93 9.48 7.57
CA ASN A 3 11.98 9.76 6.14
C ASN A 3 10.55 10.09 5.67
N THR A 4 10.17 11.36 5.77
CA THR A 4 8.82 11.86 5.42
C THR A 4 8.48 11.64 3.95
N ASP A 5 9.49 11.59 3.07
CA ASP A 5 9.29 11.38 1.64
C ASP A 5 8.88 9.94 1.33
N ALA A 6 9.44 8.96 2.06
CA ALA A 6 9.05 7.57 1.92
C ALA A 6 7.56 7.37 2.25
N GLU A 7 7.07 7.97 3.34
CA GLU A 7 5.65 7.91 3.70
C GLU A 7 4.78 8.62 2.65
N ARG A 8 5.25 9.75 2.10
CA ARG A 8 4.51 10.51 1.09
C ARG A 8 4.38 9.76 -0.23
N PHE A 9 5.43 9.13 -0.72
CA PHE A 9 5.43 8.53 -2.07
C PHE A 9 5.15 7.01 -2.08
N ASN A 10 5.32 6.32 -0.94
CA ASN A 10 5.03 4.89 -0.82
C ASN A 10 3.84 4.63 0.10
N PRO A 11 2.62 4.39 -0.43
CA PRO A 11 1.46 4.06 0.40
C PRO A 11 1.50 2.65 1.00
N CYS A 12 2.54 1.88 0.69
CA CYS A 12 2.81 0.53 1.18
C CYS A 12 4.13 0.44 1.95
N LEU A 13 4.61 1.56 2.51
CA LEU A 13 5.88 1.61 3.24
C LEU A 13 5.89 0.60 4.40
N LYS A 14 4.80 0.49 5.15
CA LYS A 14 4.66 -0.45 6.27
C LYS A 14 4.82 -1.91 5.83
N GLU A 15 4.18 -2.31 4.75
CA GLU A 15 4.28 -3.67 4.20
C GLU A 15 5.66 -3.94 3.60
N GLN A 16 6.27 -2.93 2.98
CA GLN A 16 7.65 -3.00 2.49
C GLN A 16 8.63 -3.22 3.64
N GLU A 17 8.53 -2.43 4.72
CA GLU A 17 9.38 -2.57 5.91
C GLU A 17 9.24 -3.95 6.55
N LYS A 18 8.01 -4.49 6.66
CA LYS A 18 7.78 -5.85 7.15
C LYS A 18 8.44 -6.91 6.27
N SER A 19 8.42 -6.73 4.95
CA SER A 19 9.07 -7.63 4.00
C SER A 19 10.60 -7.63 4.21
N TYR A 20 11.20 -6.45 4.36
CA TYR A 20 12.63 -6.34 4.67
C TYR A 20 12.99 -6.90 6.05
N GLN A 21 12.15 -6.67 7.06
CA GLN A 21 12.35 -7.24 8.39
C GLN A 21 12.33 -8.77 8.34
N CYS A 22 11.43 -9.38 7.57
CA CYS A 22 11.41 -10.82 7.37
C CYS A 22 12.72 -11.32 6.72
N LEU A 23 13.16 -10.67 5.64
CA LEU A 23 14.41 -11.03 4.96
C LEU A 23 15.61 -10.96 5.90
N ASN A 24 15.74 -9.87 6.64
CA ASN A 24 16.83 -9.67 7.60
C ASN A 24 16.86 -10.75 8.68
N ARG A 25 15.69 -11.22 9.15
CA ARG A 25 15.59 -12.27 10.17
C ARG A 25 15.88 -13.68 9.63
N ASN A 26 15.73 -13.89 8.33
CA ASN A 26 15.80 -15.20 7.70
C ASN A 26 17.02 -15.38 6.80
N GLY A 27 18.06 -14.54 6.96
CA GLY A 27 19.27 -14.62 6.14
C GLY A 27 18.98 -14.41 4.65
N PHE A 28 18.03 -13.52 4.33
CA PHE A 28 17.55 -13.23 2.98
C PHE A 28 16.91 -14.43 2.24
N ASN A 29 16.52 -15.48 2.94
CA ASN A 29 15.73 -16.56 2.36
C ASN A 29 14.32 -16.03 2.03
N GLN A 30 14.02 -15.92 0.73
CA GLN A 30 12.76 -15.36 0.21
C GLN A 30 11.56 -16.27 0.44
N GLU A 31 11.73 -17.60 0.39
CA GLU A 31 10.66 -18.58 0.57
C GLU A 31 10.02 -18.45 1.97
N LYS A 32 10.83 -18.07 2.98
CA LYS A 32 10.33 -17.81 4.34
C LYS A 32 9.52 -16.53 4.48
N CYS A 33 9.46 -15.70 3.44
CA CYS A 33 8.88 -14.35 3.48
C CYS A 33 7.73 -14.12 2.49
N GLU A 34 7.26 -15.17 1.80
CA GLU A 34 6.20 -15.08 0.79
C GLU A 34 4.96 -14.32 1.28
N ALA A 35 4.45 -14.63 2.48
CA ALA A 35 3.29 -13.94 3.04
C ALA A 35 3.50 -12.41 3.20
N TYR A 36 4.72 -11.96 3.48
CA TYR A 36 5.02 -10.53 3.56
C TYR A 36 5.05 -9.88 2.16
N PHE A 37 5.59 -10.59 1.17
CA PHE A 37 5.55 -10.14 -0.22
C PHE A 37 4.13 -10.10 -0.77
N ASP A 38 3.29 -11.06 -0.43
CA ASP A 38 1.88 -11.08 -0.81
C ASP A 38 1.11 -9.91 -0.21
N ASN A 39 1.36 -9.58 1.05
CA ASN A 39 0.81 -8.39 1.69
C ASN A 39 1.26 -7.10 0.98
N TYR A 40 2.55 -6.98 0.68
CA TYR A 40 3.10 -5.84 -0.05
C TYR A 40 2.51 -5.72 -1.47
N ASN A 41 2.40 -6.83 -2.18
CA ASN A 41 1.82 -6.88 -3.52
C ASN A 41 0.32 -6.57 -3.51
N THR A 42 -0.42 -7.05 -2.51
CA THR A 42 -1.84 -6.73 -2.31
C THR A 42 -2.02 -5.23 -2.05
N CYS A 43 -1.17 -4.64 -1.22
CA CYS A 43 -1.17 -3.20 -0.99
C CYS A 43 -0.93 -2.41 -2.29
N LYS A 44 0.10 -2.77 -3.08
CA LYS A 44 0.39 -2.11 -4.36
C LYS A 44 -0.78 -2.23 -5.34
N LYS A 45 -1.40 -3.42 -5.44
CA LYS A 45 -2.58 -3.66 -6.29
C LYS A 45 -3.75 -2.78 -5.86
N PHE A 46 -4.00 -2.66 -4.56
CA PHE A 46 -5.05 -1.80 -4.02
C PHE A 46 -4.82 -0.33 -4.38
N TRP A 47 -3.65 0.22 -4.05
CA TRP A 47 -3.35 1.62 -4.32
C TRP A 47 -3.25 1.93 -5.82
N GLY A 48 -2.84 0.97 -6.64
CA GLY A 48 -2.92 1.08 -8.10
C GLY A 48 -4.36 1.21 -8.62
N LYS A 49 -5.33 0.50 -8.01
CA LYS A 49 -6.75 0.67 -8.33
C LYS A 49 -7.28 2.02 -7.88
N VAL A 50 -6.93 2.46 -6.67
CA VAL A 50 -7.33 3.77 -6.13
C VAL A 50 -6.80 4.91 -7.00
N THR A 51 -5.52 4.91 -7.33
CA THR A 51 -4.92 5.97 -8.15
C THR A 51 -5.50 6.00 -9.57
N LYS A 52 -5.77 4.83 -10.16
CA LYS A 52 -6.48 4.72 -11.45
C LYS A 52 -7.89 5.30 -11.38
N ASP A 53 -8.69 4.94 -10.38
CA ASP A 53 -10.05 5.47 -10.19
C ASP A 53 -10.04 6.99 -9.99
N ARG A 54 -9.16 7.51 -9.13
CA ARG A 54 -8.99 8.95 -8.91
C ARG A 54 -8.60 9.68 -10.18
N ARG A 55 -7.69 9.12 -10.99
CA ARG A 55 -7.28 9.69 -12.28
C ARG A 55 -8.45 9.77 -13.26
N VAL A 56 -9.23 8.70 -13.40
CA VAL A 56 -10.42 8.67 -14.29
C VAL A 56 -11.45 9.72 -13.86
N ARG A 57 -11.56 9.99 -12.56
CA ARG A 57 -12.49 10.97 -11.99
C ARG A 57 -11.92 12.40 -11.90
N GLY A 58 -10.69 12.63 -12.35
CA GLY A 58 -10.03 13.94 -12.27
C GLY A 58 -9.71 14.40 -10.83
N ILE A 59 -9.63 13.49 -9.87
CA ILE A 59 -9.40 13.81 -8.45
C ILE A 59 -7.89 13.87 -8.18
N VAL A 60 -7.39 15.06 -7.87
CA VAL A 60 -5.98 15.31 -7.52
C VAL A 60 -5.82 15.60 -6.02
N PRO A 61 -4.70 15.20 -5.38
CA PRO A 61 -3.61 14.38 -5.93
C PRO A 61 -4.07 12.93 -6.20
N TYR A 62 -3.54 12.29 -7.26
CA TYR A 62 -3.97 10.93 -7.64
C TYR A 62 -3.62 9.89 -6.57
N LEU A 63 -2.47 10.04 -5.91
CA LEU A 63 -2.15 9.34 -4.68
C LEU A 63 -2.58 10.22 -3.50
N PRO A 64 -3.49 9.78 -2.62
CA PRO A 64 -3.90 10.59 -1.48
C PRO A 64 -2.76 10.94 -0.52
N ASN A 65 -2.88 12.09 0.12
CA ASN A 65 -1.96 12.53 1.17
C ASN A 65 -2.04 11.58 2.37
N VAL A 66 -0.94 11.45 3.12
CA VAL A 66 -0.79 10.47 4.20
C VAL A 66 -1.94 10.54 5.21
N GLU A 67 -2.36 11.74 5.60
CA GLU A 67 -3.43 12.00 6.56
C GLU A 67 -4.81 11.48 6.11
N GLU A 68 -5.07 11.45 4.80
CA GLU A 68 -6.37 11.07 4.24
C GLU A 68 -6.45 9.58 3.88
N ARG A 69 -5.31 8.88 3.85
CA ARG A 69 -5.22 7.51 3.30
C ARG A 69 -6.10 6.52 4.03
N GLU A 70 -6.14 6.56 5.36
CA GLU A 70 -6.92 5.58 6.13
C GLU A 70 -8.42 5.72 5.86
N LYS A 71 -8.93 6.96 5.83
CA LYS A 71 -10.33 7.24 5.50
C LYS A 71 -10.66 6.80 4.07
N ILE A 72 -9.86 7.24 3.09
CA ILE A 72 -10.09 6.89 1.68
C ILE A 72 -9.98 5.38 1.48
N LYS A 73 -9.02 4.72 2.13
CA LYS A 73 -8.87 3.26 2.07
C LYS A 73 -10.14 2.56 2.54
N ALA A 74 -10.71 2.97 3.68
CA ALA A 74 -11.96 2.41 4.19
C ALA A 74 -13.12 2.60 3.20
N GLU A 75 -13.28 3.80 2.63
CA GLU A 75 -14.31 4.09 1.63
C GLU A 75 -14.17 3.21 0.37
N TYR A 76 -12.95 3.04 -0.14
CA TYR A 76 -12.70 2.18 -1.31
C TYR A 76 -12.92 0.70 -1.00
N ILE A 77 -12.56 0.22 0.20
CA ILE A 77 -12.83 -1.15 0.62
C ILE A 77 -14.33 -1.40 0.67
N GLN A 78 -15.13 -0.48 1.23
CA GLN A 78 -16.59 -0.58 1.23
C GLN A 78 -17.16 -0.58 -0.19
N LYS A 79 -16.69 0.33 -1.06
CA LYS A 79 -17.17 0.45 -2.44
C LYS A 79 -16.80 -0.75 -3.32
N MET A 80 -15.60 -1.32 -3.14
CA MET A 80 -15.15 -2.50 -3.90
C MET A 80 -15.67 -3.82 -3.33
N GLY A 81 -15.85 -3.90 -2.01
CA GLY A 81 -16.36 -5.08 -1.31
C GLY A 81 -17.87 -5.28 -1.40
N GLY A 82 -18.63 -4.24 -1.78
CA GLY A 82 -20.07 -4.31 -2.03
C GLY A 82 -20.46 -4.87 -3.42
N LYS A 83 -19.50 -5.35 -4.21
CA LYS A 83 -19.76 -6.14 -5.43
C LYS A 83 -19.34 -7.59 -5.17
N SER A 84 -20.22 -8.34 -4.50
CA SER A 84 -20.26 -9.79 -4.56
C SER A 84 -21.64 -10.23 -4.98
#